data_AF-A0A9J6EY77-F1
#
_entry.id   AF-A0A9J6EY77-F1
#
_cell.length_a   1.000
_cell.length_b   1.000
_cell.length_c   1.000
_cell.angle_alpha   90.00
_cell.angle_beta   90.00
_cell.angle_gamma   90.00
#
_symmetry.space_group_name_H-M   'P 1'
#
loop_
_entity.id
_entity.type
_entity.pdbx_description
1 polymer ?
#
loop_
_entity_poly.entity_id
_entity_poly.type
_entity_poly.pdbx_seq_one_letter_code
_entity_poly.pdbx_strand_id
1 'polypeptide(L)'
;MGSRGAAKAVLGGRRNRITVESNKDFEIILPNLPTGRVVWNTVFLHWDIRVRPFKVEDFRDAMDKEQLLPNVIALGAYQINHVWAATFNSQETTKRLAELKELQVKGRHCLVVDPEE
;
A
#
# COMPACT_ATOMS: atom_id res chain seq x y z
N MET A 1 29.15 6.79 -46.88
CA MET A 1 29.00 7.54 -45.61
C MET A 1 27.54 7.96 -45.49
N GLY A 2 26.77 7.73 -44.41
CA GLY A 2 27.03 7.09 -43.13
C GLY A 2 25.71 6.83 -42.38
N SER A 3 25.71 5.70 -41.66
CA SER A 3 25.06 5.33 -40.39
C SER A 3 23.62 5.75 -40.03
N ARG A 4 22.79 4.71 -39.88
CA ARG A 4 21.52 4.63 -39.17
C ARG A 4 21.63 5.17 -37.73
N GLY A 5 20.73 6.09 -37.36
CA GLY A 5 20.49 6.51 -35.97
C GLY A 5 19.49 5.58 -35.28
N ALA A 6 19.87 5.11 -34.09
CA ALA A 6 19.27 4.02 -33.33
C ALA A 6 17.84 4.30 -32.81
N ALA A 7 16.96 3.30 -32.92
CA ALA A 7 15.71 3.22 -32.18
C ALA A 7 16.02 3.03 -30.68
N LYS A 8 15.54 3.94 -29.83
CA LYS A 8 15.56 3.77 -28.38
C LYS A 8 14.61 2.63 -28.01
N ALA A 9 15.19 1.49 -27.65
CA ALA A 9 14.47 0.42 -26.97
C ALA A 9 13.99 0.93 -25.61
N VAL A 10 12.68 1.09 -25.44
CA VAL A 10 12.07 1.19 -24.11
C VAL A 10 12.03 -0.24 -23.58
N LEU A 11 12.98 -0.56 -22.70
CA LEU A 11 12.95 -1.78 -21.91
C LEU A 11 11.65 -1.78 -21.08
N GLY A 12 10.82 -2.76 -21.38
CA GLY A 12 9.55 -2.98 -20.71
C GLY A 12 9.76 -3.27 -19.23
N GLY A 13 9.51 -2.28 -18.39
CA GLY A 13 9.05 -2.51 -17.03
C GLY A 13 7.54 -2.63 -17.07
N ARG A 14 7.01 -3.85 -17.10
CA ARG A 14 5.58 -4.10 -16.90
C ARG A 14 5.23 -3.58 -15.50
N ARG A 15 4.63 -2.38 -15.43
CA ARG A 15 3.86 -1.94 -14.26
C ARG A 15 2.65 -2.86 -14.20
N ASN A 16 2.63 -3.81 -13.27
CA ASN A 16 1.43 -4.57 -12.97
C ASN A 16 0.45 -3.62 -12.28
N ARG A 17 -0.38 -2.92 -13.07
CA ARG A 17 -1.51 -2.16 -12.54
C ARG A 17 -2.60 -3.14 -12.13
N ILE A 18 -2.55 -3.62 -10.89
CA ILE A 18 -3.68 -4.34 -10.30
C ILE A 18 -4.81 -3.32 -10.21
N THR A 19 -5.80 -3.46 -11.09
CA THR A 19 -7.01 -2.64 -11.06
C THR A 19 -8.00 -3.42 -10.23
N VAL A 20 -7.96 -3.24 -8.90
CA VAL A 20 -9.04 -3.73 -8.04
C VAL A 20 -10.24 -2.83 -8.34
N GLU A 21 -11.38 -3.41 -8.73
CA GLU A 21 -12.58 -2.64 -9.03
C GLU A 21 -13.00 -1.85 -7.78
N SER A 22 -12.80 -0.53 -7.82
CA SER A 22 -13.33 0.39 -6.83
C SER A 22 -14.29 1.34 -7.53
N ASN A 23 -15.36 1.71 -6.83
CA ASN A 23 -16.33 2.71 -7.25
C ASN A 23 -15.62 3.91 -7.92
N LYS A 24 -16.20 4.45 -8.99
CA LYS A 24 -15.61 5.34 -10.02
C LYS A 24 -14.80 6.58 -9.56
N ASP A 25 -14.60 6.78 -8.27
CA ASP A 25 -13.94 7.92 -7.63
C ASP A 25 -12.67 7.58 -6.82
N PHE A 26 -12.28 6.30 -6.67
CA PHE A 26 -11.09 5.89 -5.90
C PHE A 26 -10.04 5.27 -6.83
N GLU A 27 -9.00 6.04 -7.15
CA GLU A 27 -7.89 5.57 -7.99
C GLU A 27 -6.89 4.75 -7.16
N ILE A 28 -6.67 3.50 -7.54
CA ILE A 28 -5.72 2.60 -6.89
C ILE A 28 -4.40 2.62 -7.68
N ILE A 29 -3.35 3.12 -7.04
CA ILE A 29 -2.00 3.21 -7.58
C ILE A 29 -1.05 2.50 -6.62
N LEU A 30 -0.71 1.25 -6.94
CA LEU A 30 0.22 0.44 -6.15
C LEU A 30 1.58 0.37 -6.85
N PRO A 31 2.70 0.52 -6.10
CA PRO A 31 4.01 0.13 -6.60
C PRO A 31 4.10 -1.40 -6.64
N ASN A 32 5.24 -1.93 -7.09
CA ASN A 32 5.51 -3.35 -6.92
C ASN A 32 5.67 -3.63 -5.42
N LEU A 33 4.72 -4.39 -4.88
CA LEU A 33 4.76 -4.83 -3.51
C LEU A 33 5.70 -6.04 -3.38
N PRO A 34 6.56 -6.09 -2.36
CA PRO A 34 7.36 -7.26 -2.06
C PRO A 34 6.43 -8.40 -1.59
N THR A 35 6.89 -9.63 -1.72
CA THR A 35 6.15 -10.82 -1.27
C THR A 35 7.07 -11.79 -0.52
N GLY A 36 6.46 -12.78 0.15
CA GLY A 36 7.17 -13.82 0.89
C GLY A 36 7.73 -13.35 2.24
N ARG A 37 8.73 -14.08 2.75
CA ARG A 37 9.18 -13.98 4.16
C ARG A 37 9.58 -12.58 4.64
N VAL A 38 10.02 -11.70 3.74
CA VAL A 38 10.44 -10.33 4.09
C VAL A 38 9.26 -9.48 4.59
N VAL A 39 8.03 -9.82 4.19
CA VAL A 39 6.81 -9.06 4.52
C VAL A 39 5.73 -9.91 5.18
N TRP A 40 6.13 -11.03 5.79
CA TRP A 40 5.25 -12.01 6.40
C TRP A 40 4.25 -11.46 7.45
N ASN A 41 4.62 -10.38 8.14
CA ASN A 41 3.73 -9.70 9.11
C ASN A 41 3.37 -8.28 8.66
N THR A 42 3.50 -7.97 7.36
CA THR A 42 3.33 -6.63 6.84
C THR A 42 2.16 -6.58 5.87
N VAL A 43 1.23 -5.66 6.11
CA VAL A 43 0.23 -5.27 5.11
C VAL A 43 0.62 -3.92 4.49
N PHE A 44 0.12 -3.66 3.30
CA PHE A 44 0.24 -2.38 2.63
C PHE A 44 -1.08 -1.63 2.67
N LEU A 45 -1.04 -0.36 3.03
CA LEU A 45 -2.18 0.52 3.15
C LEU A 45 -2.14 1.50 1.99
N HIS A 46 -3.10 1.41 1.07
CA HIS A 46 -3.24 2.35 -0.03
C HIS A 46 -4.31 3.39 0.30
N TRP A 47 -3.87 4.62 0.44
CA TRP A 47 -4.72 5.73 0.83
C TRP A 47 -5.25 6.53 -0.37
N ASP A 48 -6.46 7.06 -0.24
CA ASP A 48 -7.04 8.03 -1.16
C ASP A 48 -6.10 9.23 -1.38
N ILE A 49 -5.62 9.37 -2.61
CA ILE A 49 -4.64 10.39 -3.00
C ILE A 49 -5.15 11.81 -2.85
N ARG A 50 -6.46 12.02 -2.69
CA ARG A 50 -7.10 13.33 -2.53
C ARG A 50 -6.90 13.91 -1.12
N VAL A 51 -6.44 13.12 -0.15
CA VAL A 51 -6.47 13.47 1.29
C VAL A 51 -5.12 13.96 1.82
N ARG A 52 -4.29 14.54 0.94
CA ARG A 52 -2.96 15.05 1.30
C ARG A 52 -3.02 16.25 2.27
N PRO A 53 -1.97 16.52 3.07
CA PRO A 53 -0.75 15.71 3.22
C PRO A 53 -1.01 14.43 4.03
N PHE A 54 -0.16 13.43 3.81
CA PHE A 54 -0.20 12.16 4.52
C PHE A 54 0.74 12.22 5.72
N LYS A 55 0.26 11.89 6.91
CA LYS A 55 1.08 11.84 8.11
C LYS A 55 0.95 10.49 8.81
N VAL A 56 1.98 10.11 9.56
CA VAL A 56 1.99 8.83 10.28
C VAL A 56 0.92 8.80 11.37
N GLU A 57 0.64 9.94 11.99
CA GLU A 57 -0.37 10.08 13.05
C GLU A 57 -1.77 9.70 12.56
N ASP A 58 -2.11 10.05 11.31
CA ASP A 58 -3.41 9.72 10.72
C ASP A 58 -3.66 8.19 10.69
N PHE A 59 -2.61 7.42 10.39
CA PHE A 59 -2.66 5.97 10.39
C PHE A 59 -2.60 5.40 11.80
N ARG A 60 -1.84 6.00 12.72
CA ARG A 60 -1.81 5.57 14.11
C ARG A 60 -3.20 5.68 14.75
N ASP A 61 -3.89 6.79 14.52
CA ASP A 61 -5.25 7.02 15.02
C ASP A 61 -6.24 6.00 14.43
N ALA A 62 -6.10 5.65 13.14
CA ALA A 62 -6.93 4.63 12.51
C ALA A 62 -6.66 3.22 13.10
N MET A 63 -5.39 2.87 13.33
CA MET A 63 -5.02 1.60 13.97
C MET A 63 -5.49 1.52 15.41
N ASP A 64 -5.48 2.63 16.14
CA ASP A 64 -5.91 2.68 17.55
C ASP A 64 -7.42 2.43 17.68
N LYS A 65 -8.22 3.00 16.78
CA LYS A 65 -9.67 2.74 16.70
C LYS A 65 -10.00 1.27 16.50
N GLU A 66 -9.19 0.56 15.73
CA GLU A 66 -9.32 -0.89 15.51
C GLU A 66 -8.63 -1.74 16.60
N GLN A 67 -8.03 -1.10 17.61
CA GLN A 67 -7.28 -1.75 18.70
C GLN A 67 -6.06 -2.55 18.21
N LEU A 68 -5.49 -2.13 17.07
CA LEU A 68 -4.33 -2.76 16.43
C LEU A 68 -3.02 -2.04 16.76
N LEU A 69 -3.07 -0.77 17.17
CA LEU A 69 -1.88 0.06 17.43
C LEU A 69 -0.86 -0.59 18.40
N PRO A 70 -1.25 -1.26 19.50
CA PRO A 70 -0.29 -1.93 20.40
C PRO A 70 0.54 -3.04 19.74
N ASN A 71 0.06 -3.57 18.60
CA ASN A 71 0.70 -4.66 17.87
C ASN A 71 1.57 -4.16 16.70
N VAL A 72 1.58 -2.86 16.41
CA VAL A 72 2.37 -2.26 15.34
C VAL A 72 3.84 -2.18 15.76
N ILE A 73 4.71 -2.85 15.01
CA ILE A 73 6.17 -2.77 15.16
C ILE A 73 6.73 -1.61 14.32
N ALA A 74 6.24 -1.45 13.10
CA ALA A 74 6.71 -0.42 12.19
C ALA A 74 5.54 0.09 11.32
N LEU A 75 5.56 1.40 11.06
CA LEU A 75 4.57 2.06 10.21
C LEU A 75 5.24 3.20 9.46
N GLY A 76 5.18 3.18 8.13
CA GLY A 76 5.83 4.20 7.32
C GLY A 76 5.47 4.13 5.84
N ALA A 77 5.75 5.21 5.11
CA ALA A 77 5.55 5.27 3.66
C ALA A 77 6.42 4.23 2.94
N TYR A 78 5.86 3.57 1.94
CA TYR A 78 6.52 2.57 1.11
C TYR A 78 6.60 3.03 -0.35
N GLN A 79 7.81 3.40 -0.77
CA GLN A 79 8.19 3.88 -2.12
C GLN A 79 7.48 5.15 -2.62
N ILE A 80 6.17 5.28 -2.41
CA ILE A 80 5.32 6.39 -2.81
C ILE A 80 4.45 6.82 -1.63
N ASN A 81 4.20 8.13 -1.49
CA ASN A 81 3.66 8.70 -0.25
C ASN A 81 2.24 8.25 0.15
N HIS A 82 1.48 7.66 -0.78
CA HIS A 82 0.10 7.18 -0.55
C HIS A 82 0.02 5.68 -0.32
N VAL A 83 1.15 4.97 -0.31
CA VAL A 83 1.23 3.56 0.10
C VAL A 83 2.08 3.47 1.34
N TRP A 84 1.58 2.81 2.38
CA TRP A 84 2.25 2.67 3.67
C TRP A 84 2.40 1.21 4.01
N ALA A 85 3.55 0.83 4.57
CA ALA A 85 3.76 -0.49 5.13
C ALA A 85 3.45 -0.45 6.63
N ALA A 86 2.62 -1.37 7.08
CA ALA A 86 2.33 -1.60 8.50
C ALA A 86 2.77 -3.00 8.88
N THR A 87 3.82 -3.10 9.70
CA THR A 87 4.38 -4.37 10.18
C THR A 87 3.91 -4.64 11.61
N PHE A 88 3.42 -5.85 11.85
CA PHE A 88 2.88 -6.27 13.13
C PHE A 88 3.77 -7.31 13.83
N ASN A 89 3.56 -7.45 15.13
CA ASN A 89 4.25 -8.43 15.98
C ASN A 89 3.78 -9.87 15.79
N SER A 90 2.63 -10.07 15.16
CA SER A 90 1.97 -11.37 15.04
C SER A 90 1.19 -11.45 13.74
N GLN A 91 1.17 -12.66 13.19
CA GLN A 91 0.44 -12.97 11.97
C GLN A 91 -1.08 -12.87 12.16
N GLU A 92 -1.56 -13.15 13.38
CA GLU A 92 -2.96 -13.00 13.76
C GLU A 92 -3.43 -11.55 13.58
N THR A 93 -2.62 -10.59 14.03
CA THR A 93 -2.94 -9.16 13.86
C THR A 93 -2.93 -8.75 12.40
N THR A 94 -1.93 -9.21 11.63
CA THR A 94 -1.84 -8.98 10.18
C THR A 94 -3.11 -9.46 9.48
N LYS A 95 -3.56 -10.69 9.77
CA LYS A 95 -4.78 -11.28 9.19
C LYS A 95 -6.03 -10.52 9.60
N ARG A 96 -6.18 -10.18 10.88
CA ARG A 96 -7.32 -9.39 11.37
C ARG A 96 -7.45 -8.08 10.60
N LEU A 97 -6.34 -7.40 10.31
CA LEU A 97 -6.35 -6.19 9.51
C LEU A 97 -6.65 -6.45 8.03
N ALA A 98 -6.06 -7.49 7.44
CA ALA A 98 -6.35 -7.88 6.05
C ALA A 98 -7.83 -8.25 5.84
N GLU A 99 -8.47 -8.85 6.84
CA GLU A 99 -9.90 -9.19 6.84
C GLU A 99 -10.82 -7.96 6.83
N LEU A 100 -10.38 -6.82 7.40
CA LEU A 100 -11.14 -5.57 7.31
C LEU A 100 -11.25 -5.09 5.86
N LYS A 101 -10.30 -5.46 4.99
CA LYS A 101 -10.12 -5.01 3.59
C LYS A 101 -9.93 -3.50 3.42
N GLU A 102 -10.39 -2.70 4.38
CA GLU A 102 -10.37 -1.25 4.36
C GLU A 102 -10.33 -0.67 5.78
N LEU A 103 -9.63 0.45 5.92
CA LEU A 103 -9.60 1.31 7.09
C LEU A 103 -10.13 2.70 6.76
N GLN A 104 -10.66 3.39 7.78
CA GLN A 104 -11.03 4.80 7.69
C GLN A 104 -9.88 5.68 8.21
N VAL A 105 -9.16 6.33 7.29
CA VAL A 105 -8.03 7.23 7.61
C VAL A 105 -8.40 8.66 7.18
N LYS A 106 -8.41 9.61 8.13
CA LYS A 106 -8.99 10.98 7.97
C LYS A 106 -10.41 10.98 7.39
N GLY A 107 -11.25 10.02 7.81
CA GLY A 107 -12.63 9.89 7.32
C GLY A 107 -12.75 9.52 5.85
N ARG A 108 -11.71 8.90 5.28
CA ARG A 108 -11.65 8.46 3.90
C ARG A 108 -11.15 7.03 3.81
N HIS A 109 -11.52 6.41 2.71
CA HIS A 109 -11.16 5.06 2.30
C HIS A 109 -9.64 4.87 2.25
N CYS A 110 -9.16 3.83 2.93
CA CYS A 110 -7.79 3.36 2.90
C CYS A 110 -7.79 1.84 2.74
N LEU A 111 -7.48 1.40 1.52
CA LEU A 111 -7.49 -0.01 1.16
C LEU A 111 -6.37 -0.75 1.91
N VAL A 112 -6.69 -1.90 2.48
CA VAL A 112 -5.72 -2.84 3.04
C VAL A 112 -5.37 -3.85 1.96
N VAL A 113 -4.08 -3.99 1.68
CA VAL A 113 -3.53 -4.91 0.68
C VAL A 113 -2.60 -5.88 1.39
N ASP A 114 -3.01 -7.14 1.41
CA ASP A 114 -2.14 -8.25 1.81
C ASP A 114 -1.23 -8.59 0.61
N PRO A 115 0.11 -8.60 0.76
CA PRO A 115 1.01 -8.98 -0.33
C PRO A 115 0.95 -10.47 -0.71
N GLU A 116 0.31 -11.33 0.10
CA GLU A 116 0.21 -12.77 -0.16
C GLU A 116 -1.15 -13.22 -0.76
N GLU A 117 -2.17 -12.34 -0.79
CA GLU A 117 -3.48 -12.57 -1.46
C GLU A 117 -3.58 -11.85 -2.82
#